data_AF-A8N5P2-F1
#
_entry.id   AF-A8N5P2-F1
#
_cell.length_a   1.000
_cell.length_b   1.000
_cell.length_c   1.000
_cell.angle_alpha   90.00
_cell.angle_beta   90.00
_cell.angle_gamma   90.00
#
_symmetry.space_group_name_H-M   'P 1'
#
loop_
_entity.id
_entity.type
_entity.pdbx_description
1 polymer ?
#
loop_
_entity_poly.entity_id
_entity_poly.type
_entity_poly.pdbx_seq_one_letter_code
_entity_poly.pdbx_strand_id
1 'polypeptide(L)'
;MTEVFAVIRAVERKFGQFVEYQAIRDYEMPDKYFGLIFAAFMDPQAIKAVPPSGLEMSVPVPYKERRERVGWEDIEWLLEAQDRDPSYGRGKARPMSGADKELKKDNVLFFRVMHSKKELDTPAPMTCKADPAVHQQDLVDFWEWGRSLPLKPIMRGKPIADQDLFEAPETDYLRLRAALRYASQLLGVSNPHEIHPDDPPRPAVNVGVYPEGAFTKKQAVRAPLTARPPPPSRTQHDPSARLKELFANKRVQ
;
A
#
# COMPACT_ATOMS: atom_id res chain seq x y z
N MET A 1 -7.96 -1.35 14.06
CA MET A 1 -8.82 -1.79 12.93
C MET A 1 -10.26 -1.33 13.12
N THR A 2 -10.85 -1.47 14.31
CA THR A 2 -12.22 -1.02 14.65
C THR A 2 -12.46 0.45 14.29
N GLU A 3 -11.44 1.29 14.49
CA GLU A 3 -11.42 2.71 14.15
C GLU A 3 -11.72 2.96 12.66
N VAL A 4 -11.12 2.15 11.77
CA VAL A 4 -11.29 2.27 10.31
C VAL A 4 -12.75 2.02 9.95
N PHE A 5 -13.33 0.94 10.48
CA PHE A 5 -14.73 0.62 10.21
C PHE A 5 -15.67 1.67 10.81
N ALA A 6 -15.36 2.21 11.99
CA ALA A 6 -16.14 3.30 12.58
C ALA A 6 -16.17 4.54 11.67
N VAL A 7 -15.03 4.91 11.08
CA VAL A 7 -14.97 6.00 10.09
C VAL A 7 -15.79 5.65 8.85
N ILE A 8 -15.59 4.46 8.28
CA ILE A 8 -16.31 4.01 7.08
C ILE A 8 -17.82 4.13 7.31
N ARG A 9 -18.35 3.56 8.40
CA ARG A 9 -19.80 3.62 8.69
C ARG A 9 -20.29 5.02 8.98
N ALA A 10 -19.48 5.88 9.62
CA ALA A 10 -19.84 7.27 9.82
C ALA A 10 -19.95 8.05 8.49
N VAL A 11 -19.07 7.76 7.52
CA VAL A 11 -19.12 8.38 6.19
C VAL A 11 -20.30 7.81 5.38
N GLU A 12 -20.55 6.50 5.45
CA GLU A 12 -21.68 5.87 4.76
C GLU A 12 -23.02 6.41 5.23
N ARG A 13 -23.23 6.50 6.55
CA ARG A 13 -24.43 7.12 7.13
C ARG A 13 -24.64 8.55 6.63
N LYS A 14 -23.56 9.31 6.45
CA LYS A 14 -23.65 10.73 6.06
C LYS A 14 -23.91 10.93 4.57
N PHE A 15 -23.15 10.23 3.72
CA PHE A 15 -23.07 10.53 2.29
C PHE A 15 -23.65 9.41 1.42
N GLY A 16 -23.59 8.14 1.86
CA GLY A 16 -24.04 6.96 1.13
C GLY A 16 -22.98 5.85 1.13
N GLN A 17 -23.39 4.64 0.73
CA GLN A 17 -22.56 3.44 0.76
C GLN A 17 -21.35 3.53 -0.19
N PHE A 18 -20.26 2.84 0.18
CA PHE A 18 -19.09 2.68 -0.67
C PHE A 18 -19.26 1.49 -1.62
N VAL A 19 -18.76 1.63 -2.85
CA VAL A 19 -18.50 0.49 -3.75
C VAL A 19 -17.22 -0.20 -3.34
N GLU A 20 -16.21 0.62 -3.06
CA GLU A 20 -14.85 0.18 -2.79
C GLU A 20 -14.13 1.19 -1.92
N TYR A 21 -13.21 0.70 -1.08
CA TYR A 21 -12.32 1.55 -0.31
C TYR A 21 -10.95 0.89 -0.13
N GLN A 22 -9.93 1.73 -0.01
CA GLN A 22 -8.56 1.36 0.26
C GLN A 22 -8.08 2.11 1.51
N ALA A 23 -7.82 1.37 2.58
CA ALA A 23 -7.18 1.91 3.78
C ALA A 23 -5.66 1.76 3.65
N ILE A 24 -4.94 2.88 3.69
CA ILE A 24 -3.47 2.88 3.65
C ILE A 24 -2.93 3.04 5.07
N ARG A 25 -2.10 2.08 5.47
CA ARG A 25 -1.36 2.14 6.73
C ARG A 25 -0.24 3.17 6.61
N ASP A 26 -0.15 4.05 7.61
CA ASP A 26 0.99 4.93 7.78
C ASP A 26 2.12 4.15 8.48
N TYR A 27 3.24 3.96 7.78
CA TYR A 27 4.38 3.20 8.30
C TYR A 27 5.31 4.06 9.19
N GLU A 28 5.12 5.38 9.23
CA GLU A 28 5.91 6.27 10.10
C GLU A 28 5.34 6.32 11.52
N MET A 29 4.04 6.03 11.69
CA MET A 29 3.36 6.02 12.99
C MET A 29 2.76 4.64 13.27
N PRO A 30 3.56 3.66 13.74
CA PRO A 30 3.08 2.28 13.94
C PRO A 30 1.94 2.17 14.96
N ASP A 31 1.87 3.11 15.91
CA ASP A 31 0.82 3.20 16.94
C ASP A 31 -0.53 3.68 16.38
N LYS A 32 -0.54 4.30 15.20
CA LYS A 32 -1.76 4.77 14.53
C LYS A 32 -2.05 3.86 13.34
N TYR A 33 -3.20 3.18 13.39
CA TYR A 33 -3.52 2.16 12.40
C TYR A 33 -3.64 2.67 10.96
N PHE A 34 -4.00 3.94 10.73
CA PHE A 34 -4.21 4.46 9.37
C PHE A 34 -4.04 5.97 9.32
N GLY A 35 -3.48 6.44 8.20
CA GLY A 35 -3.38 7.87 7.90
C GLY A 35 -4.42 8.33 6.87
N LEU A 36 -4.80 7.45 5.93
CA LEU A 36 -5.61 7.81 4.78
C LEU A 36 -6.54 6.65 4.36
N ILE A 37 -7.79 6.98 4.04
CA ILE A 37 -8.75 6.07 3.43
C ILE A 37 -9.21 6.70 2.11
N PHE A 38 -9.01 5.99 1.01
CA PHE A 38 -9.61 6.34 -0.27
C PHE A 38 -10.88 5.52 -0.45
N ALA A 39 -11.96 6.13 -0.93
CA ALA A 39 -13.22 5.43 -1.13
C ALA A 39 -13.93 5.92 -2.39
N ALA A 40 -14.61 5.00 -3.07
CA ALA A 40 -15.52 5.27 -4.17
C ALA A 40 -16.96 5.05 -3.69
N PHE A 41 -17.83 6.03 -3.91
CA PHE A 41 -19.25 5.94 -3.54
C PHE A 41 -20.05 5.20 -4.59
N MET A 42 -21.11 4.51 -4.16
CA MET A 42 -22.06 3.83 -5.06
C MET A 42 -22.92 4.84 -5.83
N ASP A 43 -23.33 5.92 -5.16
CA ASP A 43 -24.10 7.00 -5.78
C ASP A 43 -23.17 8.18 -6.13
N PRO A 44 -23.07 8.60 -7.41
CA PRO A 44 -22.29 9.78 -7.79
C PRO A 44 -22.79 11.08 -7.16
N GLN A 45 -24.05 11.15 -6.70
CA GLN A 45 -24.56 12.31 -5.97
C GLN A 45 -23.95 12.42 -4.57
N ALA A 46 -23.48 11.31 -3.98
CA ALA A 46 -22.79 11.33 -2.69
C ALA A 46 -21.49 12.15 -2.74
N ILE A 47 -20.75 12.06 -3.85
CA ILE A 47 -19.51 12.84 -4.07
C ILE A 47 -19.82 14.34 -4.10
N LYS A 48 -20.90 14.74 -4.80
CA LYS A 48 -21.33 16.14 -4.89
C LYS A 48 -21.78 16.71 -3.54
N ALA A 49 -22.25 15.86 -2.62
CA ALA A 49 -22.65 16.27 -1.29
C ALA A 49 -21.45 16.57 -0.37
N VAL A 50 -20.24 16.07 -0.69
CA VAL A 50 -19.01 16.40 0.05
C VAL A 50 -18.54 17.80 -0.35
N PRO A 51 -18.33 18.74 0.61
CA PRO A 51 -17.79 20.06 0.30
C PRO A 51 -16.38 19.98 -0.31
N PRO A 52 -16.03 20.85 -1.28
CA PRO A 52 -14.68 20.88 -1.87
C PRO A 52 -13.61 21.30 -0.86
N SER A 53 -13.98 22.09 0.16
CA SER A 53 -13.12 22.41 1.30
C SER A 53 -12.90 21.22 2.23
N GLY A 54 -13.60 20.11 2.04
CA GLY A 54 -13.70 19.01 2.97
C GLY A 54 -14.62 19.29 4.16
N LEU A 55 -14.99 18.22 4.86
CA LEU A 55 -15.83 18.22 6.05
C LEU A 55 -15.10 17.50 7.19
N GLU A 56 -14.92 18.19 8.31
CA GLU A 56 -14.41 17.58 9.54
C GLU A 56 -15.54 16.91 10.29
N MET A 57 -15.28 15.68 10.73
CA MET A 57 -16.24 14.83 11.43
C MET A 57 -15.55 14.14 12.59
N SER A 58 -16.38 13.67 13.52
CA SER A 58 -15.93 12.91 14.68
C SER A 58 -16.81 11.68 14.85
N VAL A 59 -16.21 10.54 15.16
CA VAL A 59 -16.94 9.30 15.45
C VAL A 59 -16.49 8.76 16.81
N PRO A 60 -17.42 8.45 17.73
CA PRO A 60 -17.06 7.74 18.95
C PRO A 60 -16.62 6.31 18.56
N VAL A 61 -15.43 5.94 18.99
CA VAL A 61 -14.91 4.58 18.84
C VAL A 61 -15.04 3.87 20.19
N PRO A 62 -15.58 2.64 20.24
CA PRO A 62 -15.55 1.86 21.45
C PRO A 62 -14.10 1.51 21.78
N TYR A 63 -13.50 2.26 22.70
CA TYR A 63 -12.20 1.92 23.27
C TYR A 63 -12.46 1.17 24.57
N LYS A 64 -12.12 -0.12 24.56
CA LYS A 64 -12.02 -0.87 25.82
C LYS A 64 -10.60 -0.71 26.30
N GLU A 65 -10.44 -0.10 27.47
CA GLU A 65 -9.18 0.02 28.19
C GLU A 65 -8.57 -1.40 28.34
N ARG A 66 -7.57 -1.71 27.51
CA ARG A 66 -6.75 -2.93 27.55
C ARG A 66 -7.49 -4.23 27.89
N ARG A 67 -8.48 -4.63 27.09
CA ARG A 67 -8.58 -6.08 26.82
C ARG A 67 -7.57 -6.39 25.74
N GLU A 68 -6.76 -7.44 25.96
CA GLU A 68 -5.63 -7.81 25.09
C GLU A 68 -6.03 -8.07 23.63
N ARG A 69 -7.34 -8.16 23.33
CA ARG A 69 -7.91 -8.39 22.00
C ARG A 69 -9.25 -7.66 21.86
N VAL A 70 -9.45 -7.01 20.71
CA VAL A 70 -10.78 -6.56 20.27
C VAL A 70 -11.61 -7.81 19.95
N GLY A 71 -12.77 -7.96 20.57
CA GLY A 71 -13.66 -9.10 20.33
C GLY A 71 -14.46 -8.94 19.02
N TRP A 72 -14.97 -10.04 18.47
CA TRP A 72 -15.86 -10.02 17.30
C TRP A 72 -17.11 -9.14 17.53
N GLU A 73 -17.72 -9.26 18.70
CA GLU A 73 -18.92 -8.51 19.12
C GLU A 73 -18.72 -6.98 19.04
N ASP A 74 -17.50 -6.50 19.24
CA ASP A 74 -17.17 -5.07 19.19
C ASP A 74 -17.12 -4.53 17.75
N ILE A 75 -16.94 -5.43 16.78
CA ILE A 75 -16.78 -5.12 15.35
C ILE A 75 -18.04 -5.50 14.57
N GLU A 76 -18.84 -6.45 15.04
CA GLU A 76 -19.99 -7.01 14.32
C GLU A 76 -20.96 -5.92 13.80
N TRP A 77 -21.36 -4.98 14.66
CA TRP A 77 -22.23 -3.86 14.27
C TRP A 77 -21.57 -2.87 13.27
N LEU A 78 -20.24 -2.88 13.17
CA LEU A 78 -19.45 -2.10 12.22
C LEU A 78 -19.25 -2.84 10.89
N LEU A 79 -19.51 -4.14 10.82
CA LEU A 79 -19.36 -4.91 9.57
C LEU A 79 -20.57 -4.74 8.65
N GLU A 80 -21.75 -4.45 9.21
CA GLU A 80 -22.94 -4.19 8.42
C GLU A 80 -22.88 -2.83 7.73
N ALA A 81 -23.15 -2.83 6.42
CA ALA A 81 -23.29 -1.59 5.65
C ALA A 81 -24.46 -0.77 6.17
N GLN A 82 -24.27 0.54 6.25
CA GLN A 82 -25.27 1.43 6.82
C GLN A 82 -25.86 2.32 5.74
N ASP A 83 -27.18 2.35 5.67
CA ASP A 83 -27.88 3.23 4.76
C ASP A 83 -27.68 4.69 5.15
N ARG A 84 -27.81 5.56 4.15
CA ARG A 84 -27.70 7.00 4.32
C ARG A 84 -28.85 7.47 5.24
N ASP A 85 -28.49 8.12 6.34
CA ASP A 85 -29.42 8.76 7.25
C ASP A 85 -29.40 10.30 7.03
N PRO A 86 -30.49 10.90 6.48
CA PRO A 86 -30.58 12.35 6.28
C PRO A 86 -30.53 13.19 7.56
N SER A 87 -30.77 12.56 8.72
CA SER A 87 -30.69 13.19 10.04
C SER A 87 -29.27 13.13 10.61
N TYR A 88 -28.40 12.31 10.03
CA TYR A 88 -27.01 12.16 10.45
C TYR A 88 -26.27 13.48 10.27
N GLY A 89 -25.94 14.11 11.40
CA GLY A 89 -25.28 15.41 11.48
C GLY A 89 -26.18 16.61 11.77
N ARG A 90 -27.50 16.45 11.90
CA ARG A 90 -28.36 17.54 12.43
C ARG A 90 -28.23 17.75 13.95
N GLY A 91 -27.64 16.79 14.67
CA GLY A 91 -27.41 16.90 16.13
C GLY A 91 -26.11 16.28 16.66
N LYS A 92 -25.43 15.40 15.91
CA LYS A 92 -24.24 14.65 16.39
C LYS A 92 -22.92 14.92 15.64
N ALA A 93 -22.97 15.50 14.45
CA ALA A 93 -21.77 15.99 13.76
C ALA A 93 -21.66 17.48 14.04
N ARG A 94 -21.31 17.84 15.28
CA ARG A 94 -21.02 19.24 15.58
C ARG A 94 -19.73 19.62 14.86
N PRO A 95 -19.70 20.72 14.08
CA PRO A 95 -18.41 21.33 13.75
C PRO A 95 -17.70 21.58 15.07
N MET A 96 -16.42 21.20 15.14
CA MET A 96 -15.66 21.13 16.39
C MET A 96 -15.72 22.48 17.11
N SER A 97 -16.54 22.58 18.16
CA SER A 97 -16.48 23.71 19.08
C SER A 97 -15.26 23.49 19.98
N GLY A 98 -14.49 24.54 20.27
CA GLY A 98 -13.28 24.44 21.08
C GLY A 98 -13.48 23.77 22.45
N ALA A 99 -14.71 23.77 22.98
CA ALA A 99 -15.08 23.15 24.26
C ALA A 99 -15.10 21.60 24.24
N ASP A 100 -15.36 20.97 23.09
CA ASP A 100 -15.45 19.51 23.00
C ASP A 100 -14.06 18.84 23.04
N LYS A 101 -12.97 19.61 22.89
CA LYS A 101 -11.59 19.11 22.99
C LYS A 101 -11.16 18.77 24.43
N GLU A 102 -11.84 19.30 25.44
CA GLU A 102 -11.48 19.07 26.86
C GLU A 102 -12.17 17.86 27.48
N LEU A 103 -13.25 17.35 26.88
CA LEU A 103 -13.90 16.09 27.25
C LEU A 103 -13.10 14.88 26.75
N LYS A 104 -11.87 14.74 27.27
CA LYS A 104 -10.95 13.59 27.10
C LYS A 104 -11.49 12.24 27.64
N LYS A 105 -12.78 12.14 27.96
CA LYS A 105 -13.38 10.92 28.53
C LYS A 105 -13.96 9.99 27.47
N ASP A 106 -14.25 10.49 26.28
CA ASP A 106 -14.79 9.65 25.21
C ASP A 106 -13.76 9.49 24.11
N ASN A 107 -13.55 8.24 23.68
CA ASN A 107 -12.59 7.85 22.65
C ASN A 107 -13.14 8.24 21.28
N VAL A 108 -13.13 9.53 21.01
CA VAL A 108 -13.64 10.12 19.79
C VAL A 108 -12.49 10.22 18.78
N LEU A 109 -12.69 9.61 17.61
CA LEU A 109 -11.78 9.72 16.49
C LEU A 109 -12.23 10.90 15.61
N PHE A 110 -11.29 11.79 15.31
CA PHE A 110 -11.49 12.90 14.39
C PHE A 110 -10.93 12.58 13.01
N PHE A 111 -11.68 12.90 11.97
CA PHE A 111 -11.26 12.68 10.59
C PHE A 111 -11.85 13.75 9.67
N ARG A 112 -11.25 13.92 8.50
CA ARG A 112 -11.70 14.88 7.48
C ARG A 112 -12.01 14.14 6.19
N VAL A 113 -13.20 14.36 5.66
CA VAL A 113 -13.64 13.83 4.37
C VAL A 113 -13.42 14.91 3.32
N MET A 114 -12.73 14.59 2.23
CA MET A 114 -12.47 15.54 1.14
C MET A 114 -12.45 14.85 -0.21
N HIS A 115 -12.60 15.64 -1.28
CA HIS A 115 -12.47 15.13 -2.65
C HIS A 115 -11.03 14.70 -2.91
N SER A 116 -10.85 13.51 -3.46
CA SER A 116 -9.55 13.08 -3.96
C SER A 116 -9.21 13.86 -5.23
N LYS A 117 -7.93 14.22 -5.40
CA LYS A 117 -7.43 14.82 -6.65
C LYS A 117 -7.30 13.80 -7.78
N LYS A 118 -7.23 12.52 -7.42
CA LYS A 118 -7.10 11.39 -8.35
C LYS A 118 -8.31 10.50 -8.19
N GLU A 119 -8.82 9.98 -9.30
CA GLU A 119 -9.81 8.91 -9.25
C GLU A 119 -9.21 7.71 -8.53
N LEU A 120 -10.05 7.01 -7.76
CA LEU A 120 -9.66 5.77 -7.12
C LEU A 120 -9.59 4.70 -8.21
N ASP A 121 -8.40 4.55 -8.79
CA ASP A 121 -8.07 3.41 -9.63
C ASP A 121 -7.62 2.31 -8.67
N THR A 122 -8.56 1.47 -8.26
CA THR A 122 -8.19 0.27 -7.52
C THR A 122 -7.73 -0.75 -8.54
N PRO A 123 -6.43 -1.05 -8.63
CA PRO A 123 -5.99 -2.15 -9.47
C PRO A 123 -6.74 -3.40 -8.97
N ALA A 124 -7.38 -4.12 -9.89
CA ALA A 124 -8.17 -5.31 -9.59
C ALA A 124 -7.47 -6.12 -8.48
N PRO A 125 -8.17 -6.43 -7.38
CA PRO A 125 -7.58 -6.76 -6.09
C PRO A 125 -6.53 -7.84 -6.27
N MET A 126 -5.25 -7.46 -6.23
CA MET A 126 -3.99 -8.22 -6.37
C MET A 126 -4.08 -9.74 -6.63
N THR A 127 -4.91 -10.15 -7.58
CA THR A 127 -4.74 -11.34 -8.39
C THR A 127 -4.01 -10.97 -9.67
N CYS A 128 -3.91 -9.67 -9.97
CA CYS A 128 -2.79 -9.11 -10.68
C CYS A 128 -1.53 -9.30 -9.82
N LYS A 129 -1.02 -10.54 -9.78
CA LYS A 129 0.43 -10.77 -9.83
C LYS A 129 0.89 -9.78 -10.91
N ALA A 130 1.50 -8.67 -10.51
CA ALA A 130 2.14 -7.80 -11.48
C ALA A 130 2.97 -8.74 -12.33
N ASP A 131 2.66 -8.83 -13.64
CA ASP A 131 3.28 -9.84 -14.48
C ASP A 131 4.78 -9.68 -14.26
N PRO A 132 5.47 -10.67 -13.66
CA PRO A 132 6.86 -10.48 -13.30
C PRO A 132 7.68 -10.12 -14.54
N ALA A 133 7.19 -10.42 -15.75
CA ALA A 133 7.76 -9.96 -17.01
C ALA A 133 7.82 -8.43 -17.16
N VAL A 134 6.82 -7.68 -16.68
CA VAL A 134 6.76 -6.21 -16.81
C VAL A 134 7.81 -5.52 -15.95
N HIS A 135 8.15 -6.10 -14.80
CA HIS A 135 9.15 -5.56 -13.87
C HIS A 135 10.43 -6.39 -13.80
N GLN A 136 10.63 -7.32 -14.74
CA GLN A 136 11.77 -8.25 -14.67
C GLN A 136 13.09 -7.50 -14.70
N GLN A 137 13.21 -6.47 -15.55
CA GLN A 137 14.43 -5.68 -15.64
C GLN A 137 14.69 -4.87 -14.36
N ASP A 138 13.66 -4.21 -13.81
CA ASP A 138 13.79 -3.46 -12.55
C ASP A 138 14.23 -4.37 -11.40
N LEU A 139 13.70 -5.60 -11.35
CA LEU A 139 14.10 -6.61 -10.36
C LEU A 139 15.55 -7.07 -10.56
N VAL A 140 15.98 -7.29 -11.81
CA VAL A 140 17.38 -7.64 -12.13
C VAL A 140 18.31 -6.51 -11.71
N ASP A 141 18.02 -5.27 -12.11
CA ASP A 141 18.85 -4.10 -11.80
C ASP A 141 18.93 -3.87 -10.28
N PHE A 142 17.81 -4.01 -9.57
CA PHE A 142 17.75 -3.93 -8.11
C PHE A 142 18.57 -5.06 -7.44
N TRP A 143 18.45 -6.29 -7.93
CA TRP A 143 19.22 -7.43 -7.41
C TRP A 143 20.72 -7.28 -7.68
N GLU A 144 21.11 -6.83 -8.88
CA GLU A 144 22.51 -6.57 -9.22
C GLU A 144 23.11 -5.43 -8.41
N TRP A 145 22.36 -4.36 -8.18
CA TRP A 145 22.77 -3.30 -7.27
C TRP A 145 22.95 -3.86 -5.84
N GLY A 146 21.97 -4.61 -5.34
CA GLY A 146 22.00 -5.18 -4.01
C GLY A 146 23.15 -6.17 -3.78
N ARG A 147 23.55 -6.95 -4.80
CA ARG A 147 24.69 -7.88 -4.70
C ARG A 147 26.01 -7.19 -4.40
N SER A 148 26.15 -5.92 -4.80
CA SER A 148 27.38 -5.15 -4.62
C SER A 148 27.52 -4.55 -3.23
N LEU A 149 26.47 -4.60 -2.41
CA LEU A 149 26.46 -3.99 -1.08
C LEU A 149 27.21 -4.85 -0.06
N PRO A 150 27.94 -4.21 0.89
CA PRO A 150 28.72 -4.91 1.92
C PRO A 150 27.84 -5.42 3.07
N LEU A 151 26.79 -6.18 2.76
CA LEU A 151 25.86 -6.73 3.76
C LEU A 151 26.46 -7.97 4.42
N LYS A 152 26.32 -8.09 5.75
CA LYS A 152 26.75 -9.31 6.47
C LYS A 152 25.95 -10.54 6.00
N PRO A 153 26.55 -11.71 5.74
CA PRO A 153 25.75 -12.87 5.36
C PRO A 153 24.78 -13.29 6.48
N ILE A 154 23.54 -13.67 6.12
CA ILE A 154 22.54 -14.22 7.05
C ILE A 154 22.20 -15.66 6.67
N MET A 155 21.77 -16.46 7.65
CA MET A 155 21.27 -17.80 7.37
C MET A 155 19.93 -17.72 6.63
N ARG A 156 19.80 -18.41 5.49
CA ARG A 156 18.56 -18.44 4.70
C ARG A 156 17.34 -18.88 5.52
N GLY A 157 17.56 -19.82 6.45
CA GLY A 157 16.51 -20.37 7.31
C GLY A 157 15.98 -19.41 8.37
N LYS A 158 16.59 -18.23 8.59
CA LYS A 158 16.07 -17.22 9.51
C LYS A 158 14.93 -16.45 8.82
N PRO A 159 13.65 -16.64 9.21
CA PRO A 159 12.57 -15.80 8.69
C PRO A 159 12.80 -14.36 9.12
N ILE A 160 12.50 -13.41 8.23
CA ILE A 160 12.43 -11.99 8.57
C ILE A 160 10.97 -11.74 8.87
N ALA A 161 10.60 -11.57 10.13
CA ALA A 161 9.21 -11.32 10.49
C ALA A 161 8.87 -9.85 10.20
N ASP A 162 7.60 -9.57 9.91
CA ASP A 162 7.13 -8.20 9.66
C ASP A 162 7.37 -7.27 10.85
N GLN A 163 7.38 -7.83 12.07
CA GLN A 163 7.65 -7.09 13.30
C GLN A 163 9.10 -6.57 13.34
N ASP A 164 10.06 -7.40 12.91
CA ASP A 164 11.48 -7.08 12.90
C ASP A 164 11.82 -5.93 11.93
N LEU A 165 10.98 -5.70 10.91
CA LEU A 165 11.20 -4.65 9.91
C LEU A 165 11.14 -3.24 10.52
N PHE A 166 10.53 -3.08 11.70
CA PHE A 166 10.29 -1.78 12.32
C PHE A 166 11.00 -1.59 13.67
N GLU A 167 11.54 -2.65 14.25
CA GLU A 167 12.36 -2.58 15.46
C GLU A 167 13.81 -2.21 15.13
N ALA A 168 14.58 -1.73 16.13
CA ALA A 168 16.00 -1.47 15.96
C ALA A 168 16.74 -2.81 15.75
N PRO A 169 17.10 -3.16 14.50
CA PRO A 169 17.48 -4.53 14.23
C PRO A 169 18.93 -4.74 14.67
N GLU A 170 19.20 -5.88 15.33
CA GLU A 170 20.59 -6.33 15.56
C GLU A 170 21.33 -6.59 14.23
N THR A 171 20.56 -6.84 13.16
CA THR A 171 21.05 -7.12 11.82
C THR A 171 21.02 -5.86 10.95
N ASP A 172 22.09 -5.62 10.22
CA ASP A 172 22.24 -4.49 9.30
C ASP A 172 21.19 -4.53 8.17
N TYR A 173 20.54 -3.39 7.94
CA TYR A 173 19.64 -3.13 6.81
C TYR A 173 18.56 -4.20 6.55
N LEU A 174 17.84 -4.63 7.59
CA LEU A 174 16.87 -5.73 7.52
C LEU A 174 15.82 -5.58 6.40
N ARG A 175 15.27 -4.36 6.21
CA ARG A 175 14.29 -4.08 5.14
C ARG A 175 14.84 -4.33 3.74
N LEU A 176 16.07 -3.91 3.51
CA LEU A 176 16.75 -4.11 2.24
C LEU A 176 16.99 -5.60 1.98
N ARG A 177 17.33 -6.37 3.02
CA ARG A 177 17.47 -7.83 2.92
C ARG A 177 16.15 -8.51 2.57
N ALA A 178 15.05 -8.09 3.20
CA ALA A 178 13.72 -8.59 2.87
C ALA A 178 13.37 -8.32 1.40
N ALA A 179 13.66 -7.11 0.91
CA ALA A 179 13.47 -6.75 -0.49
C ALA A 179 14.34 -7.59 -1.44
N LEU A 180 15.62 -7.81 -1.11
CA LEU A 180 16.53 -8.63 -1.93
C LEU A 180 16.12 -10.11 -1.95
N ARG A 181 15.65 -10.65 -0.82
CA ARG A 181 15.10 -12.01 -0.73
C ARG A 181 13.85 -12.16 -1.60
N TYR A 182 12.97 -11.17 -1.57
CA TYR A 182 11.78 -11.15 -2.41
C TYR A 182 12.15 -11.09 -3.90
N ALA A 183 13.07 -10.20 -4.28
CA ALA A 183 13.56 -10.09 -5.66
C ALA A 183 14.23 -11.39 -6.13
N SER A 184 15.07 -12.01 -5.30
CA SER A 184 15.74 -13.27 -5.65
C SER A 184 14.75 -14.43 -5.84
N GLN A 185 13.70 -14.49 -5.02
CA GLN A 185 12.61 -15.46 -5.16
C GLN A 185 11.85 -15.28 -6.48
N LEU A 186 11.49 -14.04 -6.84
CA LEU A 186 10.80 -13.75 -8.10
C LEU A 186 11.66 -14.07 -9.33
N LEU A 187 12.98 -13.81 -9.25
CA LEU A 187 13.92 -14.08 -10.33
C LEU A 187 14.38 -15.55 -10.40
N GLY A 188 14.09 -16.36 -9.38
CA GLY A 188 14.59 -17.74 -9.28
C GLY A 188 16.11 -17.84 -9.09
N VAL A 189 16.75 -16.82 -8.52
CA VAL A 189 18.20 -16.77 -8.26
C VAL A 189 18.49 -16.84 -6.77
N SER A 190 19.71 -17.23 -6.41
CA SER A 190 20.17 -17.24 -5.01
C SER A 190 20.45 -15.82 -4.52
N ASN A 191 20.06 -15.48 -3.29
CA ASN A 191 20.42 -14.21 -2.68
C ASN A 191 21.93 -14.24 -2.31
N PRO A 192 22.76 -13.32 -2.81
CA PRO A 192 24.20 -13.31 -2.56
C PRO A 192 24.56 -13.18 -1.07
N HIS A 193 23.66 -12.57 -0.29
CA HIS A 193 23.85 -12.29 1.14
C HIS A 193 23.24 -13.35 2.06
N GLU A 194 22.80 -14.48 1.49
CA GLU A 194 22.31 -15.62 2.24
C GLU A 194 23.26 -16.80 2.14
N ILE A 195 23.55 -17.41 3.29
CA ILE A 195 24.30 -18.66 3.37
C ILE A 195 23.30 -19.82 3.33
N HIS A 196 23.47 -20.71 2.35
CA HIS A 196 22.81 -22.01 2.34
C HIS A 196 23.67 -23.01 3.13
N PRO A 197 23.06 -23.92 3.90
CA PRO A 197 23.82 -24.93 4.64
C PRO A 197 24.64 -25.85 3.73
N ASP A 198 24.21 -26.01 2.47
CA ASP A 198 24.87 -26.85 1.47
C ASP A 198 25.91 -26.10 0.62
N ASP A 199 26.00 -24.77 0.75
CA ASP A 199 26.99 -24.00 -0.01
C ASP A 199 28.40 -24.29 0.53
N PRO A 200 29.40 -24.52 -0.35
CA PRO A 200 30.79 -24.62 0.10
C PRO A 200 31.19 -23.33 0.82
N PRO A 201 32.08 -23.40 1.83
CA PRO A 201 32.51 -22.23 2.58
C PRO A 201 33.08 -21.20 1.60
N ARG A 202 32.36 -20.09 1.43
CA ARG A 202 32.82 -19.00 0.57
C ARG A 202 34.07 -18.40 1.20
N PRO A 203 35.13 -18.10 0.42
CA PRO A 203 36.25 -17.35 0.96
C PRO A 203 35.71 -16.08 1.59
N ALA A 204 36.16 -15.78 2.82
CA ALA A 204 35.74 -14.58 3.54
C ALA A 204 35.97 -13.38 2.61
N VAL A 205 34.88 -12.80 2.11
CA VAL A 205 34.96 -11.56 1.36
C VAL A 205 35.57 -10.57 2.37
N ASN A 206 36.79 -10.12 2.09
CA ASN A 206 37.38 -9.02 2.85
C ASN A 206 36.45 -7.84 2.64
N VAL A 207 35.51 -7.66 3.56
CA VAL A 207 34.64 -6.50 3.63
C VAL A 207 35.59 -5.37 3.94
N GLY A 208 36.10 -4.72 2.89
CA GLY A 208 36.90 -3.52 3.02
C GLY A 208 36.13 -2.61 3.96
N VAL A 209 36.73 -2.29 5.09
CA VAL A 209 36.13 -1.42 6.09
C VAL A 209 35.80 -0.13 5.36
N TYR A 210 34.52 0.08 5.06
CA TYR A 210 34.08 1.33 4.48
C TYR A 210 34.37 2.39 5.55
N PRO A 211 35.17 3.42 5.24
CA PRO A 211 35.43 4.47 6.21
C PRO A 211 34.09 5.06 6.63
N GLU A 212 33.77 4.95 7.93
CA GLU A 212 32.62 5.59 8.55
C GLU A 212 32.67 7.08 8.23
N GLY A 213 31.90 7.52 7.22
CA GLY A 213 31.91 8.91 6.75
C GLY A 213 31.83 9.11 5.24
N ALA A 214 31.99 8.07 4.40
CA ALA A 214 32.03 8.24 2.94
C ALA A 214 30.67 8.50 2.25
N PHE A 215 29.53 8.51 2.97
CA PHE A 215 28.25 8.96 2.40
C PHE A 215 28.13 10.48 2.39
N THR A 216 29.16 11.20 1.93
CA THR A 216 28.97 12.58 1.51
C THR A 216 28.19 12.59 0.20
N LYS A 217 27.07 13.31 0.19
CA LYS A 217 26.03 13.50 -0.84
C LYS A 217 26.46 13.81 -2.30
N LYS A 218 27.70 13.59 -2.72
CA LYS A 218 28.20 14.00 -4.03
C LYS A 218 28.64 12.80 -4.86
N GLN A 219 28.09 12.76 -6.08
CA GLN A 219 28.34 11.82 -7.17
C GLN A 219 27.62 10.47 -7.07
N ALA A 220 26.31 10.52 -7.31
CA ALA A 220 25.71 9.51 -8.18
C ALA A 220 26.40 9.62 -9.56
N VAL A 221 27.45 8.83 -9.77
CA VAL A 221 27.98 8.58 -11.11
C VAL A 221 26.86 7.86 -11.86
N ARG A 222 26.08 8.62 -12.64
CA ARG A 222 25.21 8.05 -13.67
C ARG A 222 26.14 7.29 -14.61
N ALA A 223 26.21 5.98 -14.47
CA ALA A 223 26.69 5.14 -15.55
C ALA A 223 25.88 5.54 -16.80
N PRO A 224 26.53 5.80 -17.95
CA PRO A 224 25.80 6.11 -19.17
C PRO A 224 24.92 4.89 -19.48
N LEU A 225 23.61 5.06 -19.28
CA LEU A 225 22.60 4.18 -19.84
C LEU A 225 22.85 4.18 -21.35
N THR A 226 23.54 3.16 -21.85
CA THR A 226 23.62 2.89 -23.28
C THR A 226 22.18 2.71 -23.73
N ALA A 227 21.64 3.72 -24.40
CA ALA A 227 20.28 3.71 -24.92
C ALA A 227 20.14 2.46 -25.80
N ARG A 228 19.42 1.45 -25.31
CA ARG A 228 18.97 0.36 -26.17
C ARG A 228 18.05 0.98 -27.24
N PRO A 229 18.16 0.55 -28.50
CA PRO A 229 17.22 0.96 -29.52
C PRO A 229 15.80 0.67 -29.04
N PRO A 230 14.83 1.54 -29.32
CA PRO A 230 13.45 1.34 -28.92
C PRO A 230 12.97 -0.04 -29.43
N PRO A 231 12.16 -0.76 -28.65
CA PRO A 231 11.54 -2.00 -29.13
C PRO A 231 10.82 -1.70 -30.45
N PRO A 232 10.86 -2.63 -31.43
CA PRO A 232 10.16 -2.44 -32.70
C PRO A 232 8.70 -2.08 -32.37
N SER A 233 8.26 -0.94 -32.87
CA SER A 233 6.91 -0.42 -32.67
C SER A 233 5.92 -1.53 -33.00
N ARG A 234 5.25 -2.03 -31.95
CA ARG A 234 4.21 -3.05 -32.03
C ARG A 234 3.22 -2.57 -33.10
N THR A 235 3.18 -3.29 -34.22
CA THR A 235 2.31 -3.00 -35.35
C THR A 235 0.91 -2.79 -34.77
N GLN A 236 0.39 -1.56 -34.88
CA GLN A 236 -0.97 -1.26 -34.47
C GLN A 236 -1.87 -2.14 -35.32
N HIS A 237 -2.37 -3.23 -34.72
CA HIS A 237 -3.44 -4.00 -35.30
C HIS A 237 -4.65 -3.07 -35.34
N ASP A 238 -4.92 -2.52 -36.52
CA ASP A 238 -6.12 -1.73 -36.79
C ASP A 238 -7.35 -2.62 -36.52
N PRO A 239 -8.12 -2.36 -35.44
CA PRO A 239 -9.28 -3.18 -35.10
C PRO A 239 -10.41 -3.04 -36.13
N SER A 240 -10.34 -2.06 -37.04
CA SER A 240 -11.36 -1.85 -38.08
C SER A 240 -11.33 -2.91 -39.19
N ALA A 241 -10.21 -3.61 -39.38
CA ALA A 241 -10.09 -4.67 -40.37
C ALA A 241 -10.91 -5.92 -40.00
N ARG A 242 -11.03 -6.23 -38.70
CA ARG A 242 -11.70 -7.45 -38.22
C ARG A 242 -13.23 -7.35 -38.22
N LEU A 243 -13.78 -6.13 -38.17
CA LEU A 243 -15.23 -5.91 -38.25
C LEU A 243 -15.77 -6.10 -39.67
N LYS A 244 -14.97 -5.84 -40.72
CA LYS A 244 -15.44 -6.00 -42.10
C LYS A 244 -15.63 -7.45 -42.51
N GLU A 245 -14.85 -8.39 -41.99
CA GLU A 245 -15.02 -9.82 -42.27
C GLU A 245 -16.27 -10.42 -41.61
N LEU A 246 -16.66 -9.94 -40.43
CA LEU A 246 -17.83 -10.46 -39.71
C LEU A 246 -19.17 -10.07 -40.35
N PHE A 247 -19.22 -8.96 -41.11
CA PHE A 247 -20.44 -8.53 -41.81
C PHE A 247 -20.54 -8.99 -43.26
N ALA A 248 -19.46 -9.50 -43.86
CA ALA A 248 -19.48 -10.02 -45.22
C ALA A 248 -20.20 -11.39 -45.34
N ASN A 249 -20.24 -12.18 -44.26
CA ASN A 249 -20.78 -13.55 -44.28
C ASN A 249 -22.26 -13.69 -43.88
N LYS A 250 -23.03 -12.59 -43.75
CA LYS A 250 -24.44 -12.64 -43.31
C LYS A 250 -25.49 -12.36 -44.40
N ARG A 251 -25.13 -12.41 -45.69
CA ARG A 251 -26.07 -12.24 -46.81
C ARG A 251 -26.10 -13.45 -47.77
N VAL A 252 -26.30 -14.65 -47.23
CA VAL A 252 -26.84 -15.77 -48.02
C VAL A 252 -27.64 -16.66 -47.07
N GLN A 253 -28.94 -16.37 -46.94
CA GLN A 253 -30.02 -17.31 -46.63
C GLN A 253 -31.35 -16.54 -46.61
#